data_AF-A0A7V7D3P4-F1
#
_entry.id   AF-A0A7V7D3P4-F1
#
_cell.length_a   1.000
_cell.length_b   1.000
_cell.length_c   1.000
_cell.angle_alpha   90.00
_cell.angle_beta   90.00
_cell.angle_gamma   90.00
#
_symmetry.space_group_name_H-M   'P 1'
#
loop_
_entity.id
_entity.type
_entity.pdbx_description
1 polymer ?
#
loop_
_entity_poly.entity_id
_entity_poly.type
_entity_poly.pdbx_seq_one_letter_code
_entity_poly.pdbx_strand_id
1 'polypeptide(L)'
;MKKPHIVIFTVSLLILVIIIPCLADTFINRKTQEILHGYATSQTKGSETIVHTQEKGRLRLNLAQWQITPDHLGRNNKVIILTLDDHIELEIETQSLVQAIIKAADEGPLFIVFEISTPGGQLDLVQRIGGAITNTDYCRVVAFVRGGKHRGAISGGAVIAIACDKIYMADNSVIGAASLVARSGSGPKEVKKIFGEELGEKLISSWRAHLASMAEQHGRPGILAMAMADRDIEVIEVSEANRRLFIDPANKNPRQDLVHVWSKKGTLLTLTAQDAVKCGIADKVFNSRRDLLRHLQADNAQIVINKDLQNARLELKRAKGQAARIRKSLDLKKQQLEYEQPTAKILKILRSERADLQTLIRLARKYPDLHLSTWPFKIELNSIEAAYDKLKRTTRRRR
;
A
#
# COMPACT_ATOMS: atom_id res chain seq x y z
N MET A 1 -18.82 49.23 -58.90
CA MET A 1 -19.13 47.86 -58.43
C MET A 1 -17.84 47.17 -58.03
N LYS A 2 -17.66 46.75 -56.77
CA LYS A 2 -16.54 45.90 -56.32
C LYS A 2 -17.13 44.59 -55.77
N LYS A 3 -16.60 43.44 -56.18
CA LYS A 3 -17.02 42.12 -55.65
C LYS A 3 -16.36 41.89 -54.28
N PRO A 4 -17.06 41.28 -53.30
CA PRO A 4 -16.44 40.84 -52.07
C PRO A 4 -15.68 39.52 -52.29
N HIS A 5 -14.46 39.43 -51.74
CA HIS A 5 -13.77 38.14 -51.60
C HIS A 5 -14.22 37.47 -50.30
N ILE A 6 -14.88 36.31 -50.41
CA ILE A 6 -15.23 35.47 -49.26
C ILE A 6 -13.99 34.63 -48.92
N VAL A 7 -13.37 34.92 -47.78
CA VAL A 7 -12.29 34.10 -47.23
C VAL A 7 -12.92 32.97 -46.42
N ILE A 8 -12.90 31.76 -46.97
CA ILE A 8 -13.34 30.54 -46.26
C ILE A 8 -12.20 30.09 -45.34
N PHE A 9 -12.31 30.38 -44.05
CA PHE A 9 -11.45 29.76 -43.04
C PHE A 9 -11.87 28.30 -42.85
N THR A 10 -11.12 27.37 -43.44
CA THR A 10 -11.22 25.94 -43.14
C THR A 10 -10.73 25.70 -41.72
N VAL A 11 -11.65 25.52 -40.77
CA VAL A 11 -11.34 25.06 -39.42
C VAL A 11 -10.95 23.59 -39.50
N SER A 12 -9.66 23.32 -39.65
CA SER A 12 -9.11 21.97 -39.48
C SER A 12 -9.30 21.54 -38.03
N LEU A 13 -10.36 20.76 -37.79
CA LEU A 13 -10.64 20.15 -36.51
C LEU A 13 -9.54 19.12 -36.21
N LEU A 14 -8.47 19.57 -35.54
CA LEU A 14 -7.41 18.69 -35.07
C LEU A 14 -7.98 17.83 -33.94
N ILE A 15 -8.51 16.65 -34.29
CA ILE A 15 -8.93 15.64 -33.32
C ILE A 15 -7.68 15.18 -32.59
N LEU A 16 -7.42 15.80 -31.44
CA LEU A 16 -6.40 15.35 -30.51
C LEU A 16 -6.88 14.01 -29.93
N VAL A 17 -6.54 12.92 -30.61
CA VAL A 17 -6.74 11.58 -30.09
C VAL A 17 -5.88 11.47 -28.84
N ILE A 18 -6.51 11.64 -27.68
CA ILE A 18 -5.90 11.29 -26.40
C ILE A 18 -5.79 9.77 -26.41
N ILE A 19 -4.64 9.27 -26.86
CA ILE A 19 -4.25 7.88 -26.73
C ILE A 19 -4.07 7.63 -25.24
N ILE A 20 -5.17 7.32 -24.55
CA ILE A 20 -5.12 6.72 -23.22
C ILE A 20 -4.54 5.32 -23.46
N PRO A 21 -3.36 4.99 -22.90
CA PRO A 21 -2.83 3.65 -23.04
C PRO A 21 -3.79 2.67 -22.36
N CYS A 22 -4.42 1.84 -23.20
CA CYS A 22 -5.00 0.56 -22.79
C CYS A 22 -3.88 -0.30 -22.17
N LEU A 23 -4.24 -1.27 -21.31
CA LEU A 23 -3.26 -2.09 -20.59
C LEU A 23 -3.52 -3.60 -20.71
N ALA A 24 -2.63 -4.28 -21.45
CA ALA A 24 -2.49 -5.72 -21.73
C ALA A 24 -1.28 -5.91 -22.63
N ASP A 25 -0.51 -6.99 -22.47
CA ASP A 25 0.88 -6.95 -22.94
C ASP A 25 0.98 -7.66 -24.30
N THR A 26 1.06 -6.88 -25.38
CA THR A 26 1.49 -7.37 -26.69
C THR A 26 3.01 -7.44 -26.70
N PHE A 27 3.54 -8.65 -26.79
CA PHE A 27 4.96 -8.94 -26.89
C PHE A 27 5.33 -9.12 -28.37
N ILE A 28 6.15 -8.22 -28.92
CA ILE A 28 6.69 -8.33 -30.28
C ILE A 28 8.18 -8.73 -30.19
N ASN A 29 8.55 -9.87 -30.75
CA ASN A 29 9.93 -10.34 -30.74
C ASN A 29 10.81 -9.46 -31.62
N ARG A 30 11.86 -8.86 -31.06
CA ARG A 30 12.72 -7.90 -31.76
C ARG A 30 13.45 -8.49 -32.98
N LYS A 31 13.63 -9.82 -33.04
CA LYS A 31 14.31 -10.50 -34.15
C LYS A 31 13.35 -11.21 -35.10
N THR A 32 12.41 -11.99 -34.58
CA THR A 32 11.52 -12.82 -35.42
C THR A 32 10.25 -12.10 -35.87
N GLN A 33 9.95 -10.93 -35.29
CA GLN A 33 8.65 -10.22 -35.44
C GLN A 33 7.44 -11.09 -35.03
N GLU A 34 7.67 -12.15 -34.27
CA GLU A 34 6.60 -12.93 -33.63
C GLU A 34 5.82 -12.04 -32.66
N ILE A 35 4.49 -12.14 -32.70
CA ILE A 35 3.58 -11.40 -31.82
C ILE A 35 2.88 -12.41 -30.89
N LEU A 36 2.88 -12.13 -29.60
CA LEU A 36 2.16 -12.88 -28.57
C LEU A 36 1.34 -11.90 -27.72
N HIS A 37 0.08 -12.21 -27.43
CA HIS A 37 -0.78 -11.38 -26.59
C HIS A 37 -0.93 -12.03 -25.21
N GLY A 38 -0.68 -11.29 -24.14
CA GLY A 38 -0.64 -11.90 -22.82
C GLY A 38 -0.41 -10.95 -21.64
N TYR A 39 0.25 -11.50 -20.62
CA TYR A 39 0.79 -10.76 -19.48
C TYR A 39 2.01 -11.49 -18.90
N ALA A 40 2.99 -10.70 -18.45
CA ALA A 40 4.11 -11.21 -17.67
C ALA A 40 3.74 -11.31 -16.17
N THR A 41 4.42 -12.20 -15.44
CA THR A 41 4.24 -12.42 -14.00
C THR A 41 5.51 -12.04 -13.24
N SER A 42 5.43 -11.88 -11.91
CA SER A 42 6.60 -11.64 -11.06
C SER A 42 7.56 -12.84 -10.95
N GLN A 43 7.23 -13.98 -11.57
CA GLN A 43 8.00 -15.22 -11.46
C GLN A 43 9.13 -15.26 -12.49
N THR A 44 10.34 -14.91 -12.05
CA THR A 44 11.57 -14.95 -12.84
C THR A 44 12.48 -16.12 -12.45
N LYS A 45 13.23 -16.66 -13.43
CA LYS A 45 14.32 -17.62 -13.21
C LYS A 45 15.52 -17.23 -14.08
N GLY A 46 16.57 -16.68 -13.46
CA GLY A 46 17.67 -16.08 -14.22
C GLY A 46 17.17 -14.86 -14.98
N SER A 47 17.40 -14.81 -16.29
CA SER A 47 16.91 -13.75 -17.17
C SER A 47 15.55 -14.05 -17.84
N GLU A 48 14.91 -15.18 -17.52
CA GLU A 48 13.60 -15.55 -18.06
C GLU A 48 12.47 -15.18 -17.09
N THR A 49 11.42 -14.56 -17.61
CA THR A 49 10.16 -14.29 -16.91
C THR A 49 9.08 -15.24 -17.39
N ILE A 50 8.20 -15.70 -16.48
CA ILE A 50 7.01 -16.45 -16.87
C ILE A 50 5.98 -15.50 -17.48
N VAL A 51 5.53 -15.83 -18.70
CA VAL A 51 4.53 -15.09 -19.45
C VAL A 51 3.37 -16.01 -19.79
N HIS A 52 2.14 -15.55 -19.58
CA HIS A 52 0.92 -16.23 -19.99
C HIS A 52 0.45 -15.59 -21.30
N THR A 53 0.34 -16.39 -22.36
CA THR A 53 0.00 -15.96 -23.73
C THR A 53 -1.25 -16.68 -24.22
N GLN A 54 -2.00 -16.04 -25.12
CA GLN A 54 -3.18 -16.65 -25.74
C GLN A 54 -2.79 -17.71 -26.78
N GLU A 55 -1.71 -17.50 -27.51
CA GLU A 55 -1.27 -18.33 -28.65
C GLU A 55 -0.59 -19.63 -28.19
N LYS A 56 0.18 -19.56 -27.10
CA LYS A 56 1.10 -20.63 -26.68
C LYS A 56 0.97 -20.99 -25.20
N GLY A 57 0.01 -20.42 -24.48
CA GLY A 57 -0.16 -20.65 -23.05
C GLY A 57 1.02 -20.11 -22.23
N ARG A 58 1.50 -20.90 -21.27
CA ARG A 58 2.56 -20.49 -20.34
C ARG A 58 3.95 -20.69 -20.93
N LEU A 59 4.66 -19.60 -21.18
CA LEU A 59 6.04 -19.57 -21.68
C LEU A 59 7.02 -19.06 -20.62
N ARG A 60 8.31 -19.27 -20.88
CA ARG A 60 9.42 -18.52 -20.26
C ARG A 60 10.08 -17.68 -21.34
N LEU A 61 10.10 -16.38 -21.15
CA LEU A 61 10.62 -15.42 -22.12
C LEU A 61 11.69 -14.54 -21.47
N ASN A 62 12.83 -14.37 -22.13
CA ASN A 62 13.76 -13.30 -21.78
C ASN A 62 13.20 -11.99 -22.35
N LEU A 63 12.55 -11.19 -21.50
CA LEU A 63 11.78 -10.01 -21.91
C LEU A 63 12.61 -8.93 -22.62
N ALA A 64 13.94 -8.89 -22.43
CA ALA A 64 14.81 -7.97 -23.17
C ALA A 64 14.83 -8.23 -24.69
N GLN A 65 14.47 -9.44 -25.12
CA GLN A 65 14.34 -9.82 -26.53
C GLN A 65 13.02 -9.35 -27.16
N TRP A 66 12.10 -8.81 -26.37
CA TRP A 66 10.75 -8.41 -26.79
C TRP A 66 10.58 -6.90 -26.64
N GLN A 67 9.76 -6.33 -27.50
CA GLN A 67 9.12 -5.04 -27.29
C GLN A 67 7.76 -5.32 -26.68
N ILE A 68 7.46 -4.69 -25.54
CA ILE A 68 6.20 -4.88 -24.81
C ILE A 68 5.37 -3.62 -25.00
N THR A 69 4.16 -3.78 -25.52
CA THR A 69 3.19 -2.70 -25.72
C THR A 69 1.97 -2.97 -24.86
N PRO A 70 1.59 -2.07 -23.94
CA PRO A 70 0.29 -2.12 -23.27
C PRO A 70 -0.86 -1.74 -24.25
N ASP A 71 -1.77 -2.68 -24.55
CA ASP A 71 -3.05 -2.49 -25.26
C ASP A 71 -4.22 -3.20 -24.53
N HIS A 72 -5.15 -3.97 -25.11
CA HIS A 72 -6.16 -4.72 -24.32
C HIS A 72 -6.33 -6.19 -24.71
N LEU A 73 -5.28 -6.81 -25.26
CA LEU A 73 -5.25 -8.18 -25.75
C LEU A 73 -4.43 -9.10 -24.83
N GLY A 74 -4.98 -10.27 -24.48
CA GLY A 74 -4.26 -11.31 -23.72
C GLY A 74 -4.25 -11.20 -22.19
N ARG A 75 -4.65 -10.08 -21.60
CA ARG A 75 -5.02 -10.03 -20.17
C ARG A 75 -6.39 -10.66 -19.92
N ASN A 76 -6.61 -11.12 -18.69
CA ASN A 76 -7.91 -11.55 -18.23
C ASN A 76 -8.85 -10.35 -18.10
N ASN A 77 -10.07 -10.43 -18.65
CA ASN A 77 -11.11 -9.38 -18.55
C ASN A 77 -11.68 -9.28 -17.12
N LYS A 78 -10.84 -8.82 -16.21
CA LYS A 78 -11.00 -8.85 -14.76
C LYS A 78 -10.31 -7.64 -14.17
N VAL A 79 -10.92 -7.05 -13.15
CA VAL A 79 -10.33 -5.99 -12.34
C VAL A 79 -10.30 -6.45 -10.89
N ILE A 80 -9.11 -6.46 -10.30
CA ILE A 80 -8.94 -6.84 -8.89
C ILE A 80 -8.97 -5.58 -8.04
N ILE A 81 -9.79 -5.59 -6.99
CA ILE A 81 -9.92 -4.48 -6.06
C ILE A 81 -9.29 -4.86 -4.73
N LEU A 82 -8.27 -4.11 -4.34
CA LEU A 82 -7.70 -4.08 -3.00
C LEU A 82 -8.29 -2.88 -2.26
N THR A 83 -8.61 -3.03 -0.97
CA THR A 83 -9.20 -1.94 -0.18
C THR A 83 -8.37 -1.65 1.06
N LEU A 84 -8.06 -0.37 1.27
CA LEU A 84 -7.38 0.14 2.45
C LEU A 84 -8.26 1.21 3.11
N ASP A 85 -9.04 0.79 4.10
CA ASP A 85 -10.11 1.57 4.72
C ASP A 85 -9.90 1.88 6.22
N ASP A 86 -8.70 1.60 6.73
CA ASP A 86 -8.34 1.85 8.12
C ASP A 86 -6.85 2.19 8.32
N HIS A 87 -6.44 2.35 9.58
CA HIS A 87 -5.05 2.54 9.99
C HIS A 87 -4.11 1.42 9.54
N ILE A 88 -2.90 1.78 9.08
CA ILE A 88 -1.84 0.85 8.66
C ILE A 88 -0.92 0.56 9.85
N GLU A 89 -1.38 -0.28 10.79
CA GLU A 89 -0.70 -0.50 12.08
C GLU A 89 -0.45 -1.99 12.41
N LEU A 90 -0.76 -2.90 11.49
CA LEU A 90 -0.72 -4.35 11.75
C LEU A 90 0.16 -5.08 10.73
N GLU A 91 1.10 -5.88 11.25
CA GLU A 91 2.06 -6.67 10.48
C GLU A 91 1.34 -7.71 9.62
N ILE A 92 0.41 -8.46 10.21
CA ILE A 92 -0.35 -9.50 9.49
C ILE A 92 -1.20 -8.92 8.33
N GLU A 93 -1.81 -7.74 8.52
CA GLU A 93 -2.61 -7.09 7.46
C GLU A 93 -1.70 -6.57 6.34
N THR A 94 -0.57 -5.96 6.71
CA THR A 94 0.46 -5.47 5.78
C THR A 94 1.04 -6.62 4.94
N GLN A 95 1.44 -7.72 5.58
CA GLN A 95 2.00 -8.88 4.92
C GLN A 95 0.97 -9.52 3.97
N SER A 96 -0.29 -9.69 4.40
CA SER A 96 -1.35 -10.22 3.54
C SER A 96 -1.65 -9.32 2.34
N LEU A 97 -1.63 -7.99 2.53
CA LEU A 97 -1.84 -7.02 1.46
C LEU A 97 -0.69 -7.01 0.44
N VAL A 98 0.57 -7.06 0.89
CA VAL A 98 1.74 -7.18 0.00
C VAL A 98 1.66 -8.45 -0.85
N GLN A 99 1.29 -9.59 -0.24
CA GLN A 99 1.09 -10.83 -1.00
C GLN A 99 -0.13 -10.75 -1.95
N ALA A 100 -1.19 -10.05 -1.55
CA ALA A 100 -2.35 -9.83 -2.40
C ALA A 100 -2.04 -8.95 -3.63
N ILE A 101 -1.17 -7.95 -3.52
CA ILE A 101 -0.68 -7.14 -4.67
C ILE A 101 0.04 -8.04 -5.68
N ILE A 102 1.06 -8.77 -5.23
CA ILE A 102 1.88 -9.65 -6.08
C ILE A 102 1.01 -10.70 -6.77
N LYS A 103 0.17 -11.40 -5.99
CA LYS A 103 -0.75 -12.41 -6.51
C LYS A 103 -1.76 -11.82 -7.49
N ALA A 104 -2.29 -10.62 -7.20
CA ALA A 104 -3.23 -9.95 -8.10
C ALA A 104 -2.58 -9.60 -9.44
N ALA A 105 -1.31 -9.18 -9.46
CA ALA A 105 -0.58 -8.94 -10.69
C ALA A 105 -0.34 -10.24 -11.48
N ASP A 106 0.07 -11.31 -10.80
CA ASP A 106 0.28 -12.66 -11.37
C ASP A 106 -1.00 -13.31 -11.92
N GLU A 107 -2.18 -12.84 -11.52
CA GLU A 107 -3.47 -13.26 -12.10
C GLU A 107 -3.79 -12.56 -13.43
N GLY A 108 -2.94 -11.64 -13.92
CA GLY A 108 -3.08 -10.95 -15.20
C GLY A 108 -4.39 -10.18 -15.41
N PRO A 109 -4.95 -9.46 -14.41
CA PRO A 109 -6.12 -8.59 -14.60
C PRO A 109 -5.74 -7.41 -15.49
N LEU A 110 -6.74 -6.76 -16.09
CA LEU A 110 -6.59 -5.51 -16.85
C LEU A 110 -5.81 -4.46 -16.03
N PHE A 111 -6.15 -4.33 -14.75
CA PHE A 111 -5.44 -3.52 -13.75
C PHE A 111 -5.92 -3.89 -12.33
N ILE A 112 -5.17 -3.43 -11.34
CA ILE A 112 -5.55 -3.46 -9.92
C ILE A 112 -6.10 -2.09 -9.53
N VAL A 113 -7.27 -2.04 -8.90
CA VAL A 113 -7.79 -0.82 -8.25
C VAL A 113 -7.49 -0.90 -6.76
N PHE A 114 -6.78 0.10 -6.24
CA PHE A 114 -6.47 0.24 -4.83
C PHE A 114 -7.38 1.33 -4.24
N GLU A 115 -8.43 0.91 -3.52
CA GLU A 115 -9.43 1.82 -2.94
C GLU A 115 -8.98 2.37 -1.58
N ILE A 116 -8.65 3.66 -1.54
CA ILE A 116 -7.99 4.32 -0.39
C ILE A 116 -8.98 5.19 0.39
N SER A 117 -9.07 4.91 1.69
CA SER A 117 -9.69 5.72 2.73
C SER A 117 -8.94 5.45 4.04
N THR A 118 -7.77 6.06 4.25
CA THR A 118 -6.92 5.79 5.43
C THR A 118 -6.36 7.09 6.02
N PRO A 119 -6.20 7.18 7.36
CA PRO A 119 -5.52 8.30 8.00
C PRO A 119 -3.99 8.10 8.03
N GLY A 120 -3.49 7.00 7.45
CA GLY A 120 -2.08 6.61 7.46
C GLY A 120 -1.78 5.49 8.46
N GLY A 121 -0.55 5.46 8.97
CA GLY A 121 -0.10 4.44 9.92
C GLY A 121 1.42 4.43 10.07
N GLN A 122 1.97 3.26 10.39
CA GLN A 122 3.38 3.07 10.70
C GLN A 122 4.25 3.14 9.42
N LEU A 123 5.34 3.92 9.48
CA LEU A 123 6.16 4.27 8.31
C LEU A 123 6.70 3.05 7.55
N ASP A 124 7.24 2.06 8.26
CA ASP A 124 7.81 0.84 7.68
C ASP A 124 6.74 -0.03 6.98
N LEU A 125 5.53 -0.09 7.56
CA LEU A 125 4.40 -0.82 6.97
C LEU A 125 3.89 -0.09 5.71
N VAL A 126 3.79 1.24 5.77
CA VAL A 126 3.47 2.11 4.61
C VAL A 126 4.49 1.92 3.50
N GLN A 127 5.79 1.98 3.80
CA GLN A 127 6.86 1.81 2.82
C GLN A 127 6.87 0.39 2.21
N ARG A 128 6.52 -0.65 2.96
CA ARG A 128 6.37 -2.02 2.42
C ARG A 128 5.21 -2.15 1.44
N ILE A 129 4.07 -1.49 1.71
CA ILE A 129 2.93 -1.47 0.78
C ILE A 129 3.28 -0.65 -0.47
N GLY A 130 3.85 0.55 -0.29
CA GLY A 130 4.30 1.40 -1.39
C GLY A 130 5.32 0.69 -2.28
N GLY A 131 6.34 0.06 -1.69
CA GLY A 131 7.34 -0.73 -2.41
C GLY A 131 6.77 -1.94 -3.14
N ALA A 132 5.75 -2.60 -2.59
CA ALA A 132 5.05 -3.68 -3.30
C ALA A 132 4.27 -3.17 -4.53
N ILE A 133 3.74 -1.95 -4.47
CA ILE A 133 3.07 -1.29 -5.60
C ILE A 133 4.11 -0.88 -6.66
N THR A 134 5.17 -0.15 -6.29
CA THR A 134 6.18 0.35 -7.24
C THR A 134 6.95 -0.77 -7.94
N ASN A 135 7.04 -1.96 -7.34
CA ASN A 135 7.68 -3.14 -7.93
C ASN A 135 6.71 -4.00 -8.77
N THR A 136 5.53 -3.48 -9.13
CA THR A 136 4.54 -4.19 -9.97
C THR A 136 4.77 -3.86 -11.46
N ASP A 137 5.89 -4.37 -12.01
CA ASP A 137 6.39 -4.02 -13.35
C ASP A 137 5.39 -4.25 -14.51
N TYR A 138 4.52 -5.26 -14.40
CA TYR A 138 3.64 -5.74 -15.49
C TYR A 138 2.16 -5.80 -15.11
N CYS A 139 1.70 -4.93 -14.19
CA CYS A 139 0.27 -4.73 -13.95
C CYS A 139 0.02 -3.34 -13.36
N ARG A 140 -0.69 -2.48 -14.08
CA ARG A 140 -1.01 -1.14 -13.58
C ARG A 140 -1.86 -1.21 -12.31
N VAL A 141 -1.41 -0.48 -11.29
CA VAL A 141 -2.11 -0.23 -10.04
C VAL A 141 -2.65 1.20 -10.06
N VAL A 142 -3.97 1.34 -9.95
CA VAL A 142 -4.64 2.66 -9.90
C VAL A 142 -5.22 2.90 -8.52
N ALA A 143 -4.83 4.00 -7.88
CA ALA A 143 -5.46 4.47 -6.65
C ALA A 143 -6.85 5.06 -6.96
N PHE A 144 -7.86 4.68 -6.19
CA PHE A 144 -9.12 5.39 -6.10
C PHE A 144 -9.34 5.91 -4.68
N VAL A 145 -9.05 7.19 -4.46
CA VAL A 145 -9.21 7.89 -3.19
C VAL A 145 -10.69 8.24 -3.00
N ARG A 146 -11.45 7.25 -2.52
CA ARG A 146 -12.92 7.24 -2.48
C ARG A 146 -13.57 8.08 -1.37
N GLY A 147 -12.78 8.80 -0.56
CA GLY A 147 -13.28 9.51 0.61
C GLY A 147 -13.85 8.55 1.67
N GLY A 148 -14.92 8.93 2.38
CA GLY A 148 -15.56 8.08 3.38
C GLY A 148 -14.99 8.26 4.79
N LYS A 149 -14.89 7.16 5.57
CA LYS A 149 -14.56 7.14 7.02
C LYS A 149 -13.38 8.04 7.38
N HIS A 150 -12.34 8.05 6.55
CA HIS A 150 -11.09 8.76 6.80
C HIS A 150 -10.88 9.96 5.86
N ARG A 151 -11.94 10.39 5.15
CA ARG A 151 -11.98 11.51 4.18
C ARG A 151 -11.05 11.39 2.96
N GLY A 152 -10.14 10.43 2.90
CA GLY A 152 -9.35 10.15 1.70
C GLY A 152 -8.00 9.49 2.01
N ALA A 153 -6.96 9.99 1.37
CA ALA A 153 -5.60 9.45 1.41
C ALA A 153 -4.70 10.38 2.26
N ILE A 154 -4.77 10.24 3.58
CA ILE A 154 -4.01 11.09 4.52
C ILE A 154 -2.79 10.35 5.04
N SER A 155 -1.69 11.09 5.28
CA SER A 155 -0.42 10.56 5.78
C SER A 155 0.07 9.38 4.94
N GLY A 156 0.26 8.20 5.53
CA GLY A 156 0.60 6.96 4.81
C GLY A 156 -0.33 6.61 3.64
N GLY A 157 -1.59 7.07 3.66
CA GLY A 157 -2.49 6.94 2.52
C GLY A 157 -2.07 7.76 1.30
N ALA A 158 -1.53 8.95 1.51
CA ALA A 158 -1.01 9.79 0.43
C ALA A 158 0.21 9.13 -0.23
N VAL A 159 1.09 8.51 0.58
CA VAL A 159 2.26 7.74 0.10
C VAL A 159 1.82 6.60 -0.81
N ILE A 160 0.86 5.79 -0.37
CA ILE A 160 0.33 4.66 -1.13
C ILE A 160 -0.38 5.11 -2.41
N ALA A 161 -1.08 6.25 -2.38
CA ALA A 161 -1.66 6.85 -3.58
C ALA A 161 -0.57 7.30 -4.57
N ILE A 162 0.47 8.01 -4.09
CA ILE A 162 1.60 8.50 -4.89
C ILE A 162 2.36 7.36 -5.57
N ALA A 163 2.51 6.22 -4.89
CA ALA A 163 3.16 5.02 -5.44
C ALA A 163 2.41 4.36 -6.61
N CYS A 164 1.08 4.56 -6.73
CA CYS A 164 0.28 4.01 -7.83
C CYS A 164 0.51 4.77 -9.15
N ASP A 165 0.39 4.07 -10.27
CA ASP A 165 0.57 4.65 -11.61
C ASP A 165 -0.41 5.80 -11.89
N LYS A 166 -1.64 5.67 -11.38
CA LYS A 166 -2.71 6.65 -11.54
C LYS A 166 -3.44 6.90 -10.23
N ILE A 167 -3.84 8.16 -10.01
CA ILE A 167 -4.60 8.58 -8.84
C ILE A 167 -5.91 9.19 -9.31
N TYR A 168 -7.00 8.52 -8.98
CA TYR A 168 -8.35 9.00 -9.16
C TYR A 168 -8.96 9.33 -7.80
N MET A 169 -9.77 10.38 -7.72
CA MET A 169 -10.35 10.86 -6.47
C MET A 169 -11.87 10.96 -6.57
N ALA A 170 -12.62 10.83 -5.47
CA ALA A 170 -14.02 11.23 -5.40
C ALA A 170 -14.13 12.72 -5.03
N ASP A 171 -15.17 13.45 -5.49
CA ASP A 171 -15.29 14.91 -5.29
C ASP A 171 -15.11 15.35 -3.82
N ASN A 172 -15.58 14.54 -2.87
CA ASN A 172 -15.52 14.83 -1.43
C ASN A 172 -14.28 14.29 -0.72
N SER A 173 -13.23 13.90 -1.45
CA SER A 173 -12.01 13.33 -0.88
C SER A 173 -10.80 14.27 -0.90
N VAL A 174 -9.83 13.96 -0.03
CA VAL A 174 -8.59 14.71 0.16
C VAL A 174 -7.35 13.82 0.08
N ILE A 175 -6.21 14.39 -0.30
CA ILE A 175 -4.89 13.73 -0.34
C ILE A 175 -3.80 14.65 0.24
N GLY A 176 -2.93 14.09 1.10
CA GLY A 176 -1.75 14.82 1.62
C GLY A 176 -1.45 14.60 3.10
N ALA A 177 -0.84 15.61 3.74
CA ALA A 177 -0.36 15.56 5.13
C ALA A 177 0.52 14.32 5.44
N ALA A 178 1.47 14.04 4.57
CA ALA A 178 2.44 12.95 4.60
C ALA A 178 3.62 13.14 5.59
N SER A 179 3.51 14.03 6.59
CA SER A 179 4.61 14.32 7.52
C SER A 179 4.92 13.19 8.48
N LEU A 180 6.21 13.01 8.82
CA LEU A 180 6.63 12.06 9.85
C LEU A 180 6.24 12.52 11.26
N VAL A 181 5.79 11.58 12.09
CA VAL A 181 5.56 11.76 13.52
C VAL A 181 6.21 10.63 14.32
N ALA A 182 6.69 10.95 15.52
CA ALA A 182 7.27 10.02 16.47
C ALA A 182 6.27 9.67 17.57
N ARG A 183 6.16 8.39 17.95
CA ARG A 183 5.31 7.96 19.07
C ARG A 183 5.99 8.31 20.39
N SER A 184 5.31 9.07 21.24
CA SER A 184 5.71 9.37 22.63
C SER A 184 4.67 8.82 23.60
N GLY A 185 5.01 8.69 24.89
CA GLY A 185 4.06 8.33 25.94
C GLY A 185 2.91 9.33 26.13
N SER A 186 3.06 10.55 25.59
CA SER A 186 2.03 11.60 25.53
C SER A 186 1.32 11.70 24.16
N GLY A 187 1.46 10.68 23.30
CA GLY A 187 0.87 10.63 21.95
C GLY A 187 1.88 10.95 20.84
N PRO A 188 1.42 11.08 19.58
CA PRO A 188 2.26 11.47 18.45
C PRO A 188 2.85 12.88 18.63
N LYS A 189 4.14 13.03 18.35
CA LYS A 189 4.85 14.32 18.35
C LYS A 189 5.66 14.48 17.06
N GLU A 190 5.98 15.72 16.71
CA GLU A 190 6.88 16.01 15.60
C GLU A 190 8.25 15.37 15.83
N VAL A 191 8.87 14.82 14.77
CA VAL A 191 10.15 14.10 14.85
C VAL A 191 11.25 14.97 15.49
N LYS A 192 11.37 16.24 15.07
CA LYS A 192 12.33 17.22 15.64
C LYS A 192 12.17 17.42 17.16
N LYS A 193 10.95 17.30 17.71
CA LYS A 193 10.68 17.42 19.15
C LYS A 193 11.06 16.18 19.98
N ILE A 194 11.34 15.04 19.33
CA ILE A 194 11.75 13.79 20.00
C ILE A 194 13.23 13.48 19.77
N PHE A 195 13.74 13.77 18.57
CA PHE A 195 15.09 13.40 18.15
C PHE A 195 16.06 14.58 18.04
N GLY A 196 15.60 15.81 18.30
CA GLY A 196 16.38 17.03 18.10
C GLY A 196 16.38 17.50 16.65
N GLU A 197 16.93 18.70 16.42
CA GLU A 197 16.87 19.37 15.12
C GLU A 197 17.67 18.62 14.04
N GLU A 198 18.92 18.24 14.33
CA GLU A 198 19.83 17.60 13.36
C GLU A 198 19.31 16.24 12.86
N LEU A 199 19.02 15.32 13.79
CA LEU A 199 18.50 14.00 13.43
C LEU A 199 17.07 14.10 12.88
N GLY A 200 16.26 15.04 13.38
CA GLY A 200 14.92 15.28 12.88
C GLY A 200 14.89 15.80 11.45
N GLU A 201 15.74 16.77 11.11
CA GLU A 201 15.91 17.26 9.73
C GLU A 201 16.46 16.16 8.83
N LYS A 202 17.43 15.35 9.28
CA LYS A 202 17.95 14.21 8.49
C LYS A 202 16.84 13.22 8.11
N LEU A 203 15.93 12.92 9.03
CA LEU A 203 14.79 12.03 8.79
C LEU A 203 13.75 12.67 7.85
N ILE A 204 13.38 13.94 8.07
CA ILE A 204 12.39 14.67 7.26
C ILE A 204 12.92 14.91 5.84
N SER A 205 14.18 15.32 5.69
CA SER A 205 14.84 15.60 4.41
C SER A 205 14.93 14.34 3.53
N SER A 206 15.33 13.21 4.11
CA SER A 206 15.32 11.91 3.43
C SER A 206 13.90 11.52 2.97
N TRP A 207 12.90 11.72 3.84
CA TRP A 207 11.52 11.36 3.57
C TRP A 207 10.85 12.22 2.49
N ARG A 208 11.02 13.56 2.52
CA ARG A 208 10.48 14.45 1.48
C ARG A 208 11.12 14.15 0.12
N ALA A 209 12.42 13.89 0.07
CA ALA A 209 13.11 13.50 -1.18
C ALA A 209 12.61 12.15 -1.74
N HIS A 210 12.37 11.16 -0.88
CA HIS A 210 11.78 9.88 -1.29
C HIS A 210 10.36 10.04 -1.86
N LEU A 211 9.54 10.89 -1.24
CA LEU A 211 8.21 11.22 -1.75
C LEU A 211 8.23 11.97 -3.09
N ALA A 212 9.17 12.91 -3.27
CA ALA A 212 9.39 13.57 -4.55
C ALA A 212 9.72 12.55 -5.65
N SER A 213 10.68 11.65 -5.39
CA SER A 213 11.10 10.62 -6.35
C SER A 213 9.95 9.68 -6.76
N MET A 214 9.11 9.23 -5.83
CA MET A 214 7.94 8.41 -6.17
C MET A 214 6.88 9.18 -6.97
N ALA A 215 6.70 10.48 -6.71
CA ALA A 215 5.80 11.32 -7.50
C ALA A 215 6.33 11.53 -8.93
N GLU A 216 7.63 11.81 -9.07
CA GLU A 216 8.31 12.08 -10.34
C GLU A 216 8.34 10.86 -11.27
N GLN A 217 8.47 9.64 -10.73
CA GLN A 217 8.35 8.38 -11.49
C GLN A 217 7.07 8.29 -12.32
N HIS A 218 5.98 8.90 -11.83
CA HIS A 218 4.67 8.92 -12.48
C HIS A 218 4.31 10.28 -13.11
N GLY A 219 5.30 11.17 -13.27
CA GLY A 219 5.13 12.50 -13.88
C GLY A 219 4.40 13.53 -13.02
N ARG A 220 4.29 13.30 -11.70
CA ARG A 220 3.64 14.23 -10.74
C ARG A 220 4.68 15.23 -10.20
N PRO A 221 4.30 16.46 -9.81
CA PRO A 221 5.27 17.45 -9.33
C PRO A 221 5.88 17.06 -7.98
N GLY A 222 7.16 16.66 -7.96
CA GLY A 222 7.85 16.21 -6.75
C GLY A 222 7.83 17.22 -5.60
N ILE A 223 7.92 18.53 -5.91
CA ILE A 223 7.87 19.59 -4.89
C ILE A 223 6.52 19.65 -4.13
N LEU A 224 5.41 19.30 -4.77
CA LEU A 224 4.11 19.20 -4.08
C LEU A 224 4.09 17.99 -3.14
N ALA A 225 4.68 16.86 -3.55
CA ALA A 225 4.85 15.70 -2.68
C ALA A 225 5.78 16.00 -1.48
N MET A 226 6.82 16.82 -1.67
CA MET A 226 7.64 17.34 -0.56
C MET A 226 6.82 18.19 0.41
N ALA A 227 5.99 19.12 -0.10
CA ALA A 227 5.13 19.97 0.72
C ALA A 227 4.04 19.20 1.48
N MET A 228 3.67 17.99 1.05
CA MET A 228 2.81 17.11 1.85
C MET A 228 3.54 16.57 3.09
N ALA A 229 4.85 16.35 3.01
CA ALA A 229 5.67 15.77 4.08
C ALA A 229 6.30 16.81 5.01
N ASP A 230 6.54 18.01 4.49
CA ASP A 230 7.28 19.05 5.19
C ASP A 230 6.57 20.41 5.04
N ARG A 231 6.35 21.06 6.19
CA ARG A 231 5.63 22.33 6.29
C ARG A 231 6.50 23.54 5.97
N ASP A 232 7.81 23.37 5.91
CA ASP A 232 8.74 24.44 5.56
C ASP A 232 8.92 24.59 4.03
N ILE A 233 8.35 23.67 3.23
CA ILE A 233 8.36 23.72 1.78
C ILE A 233 7.19 24.57 1.26
N GLU A 234 7.53 25.73 0.72
CA GLU A 234 6.60 26.60 -0.02
C GLU A 234 6.53 26.18 -1.48
N VAL A 235 5.33 26.27 -2.08
CA VAL A 235 5.14 25.94 -3.49
C VAL A 235 4.23 26.94 -4.14
N ILE A 236 4.74 27.62 -5.16
CA ILE A 236 3.95 28.38 -6.11
C ILE A 236 3.93 27.67 -7.45
N GLU A 237 2.84 27.92 -8.19
CA GLU A 237 2.77 27.63 -9.61
C GLU A 237 3.02 28.91 -10.39
N VAL A 238 3.89 28.80 -11.40
CA VAL A 238 4.18 29.89 -12.33
C VAL A 238 4.02 29.44 -13.79
N SER A 239 3.74 30.42 -14.65
CA SER A 239 3.69 30.24 -16.10
C SER A 239 4.92 30.84 -16.76
N GLU A 240 5.57 30.09 -17.66
CA GLU A 240 6.68 30.55 -18.49
C GLU A 240 6.59 29.89 -19.88
N ALA A 241 6.47 30.69 -20.94
CA ALA A 241 6.38 30.21 -22.34
C ALA A 241 5.36 29.06 -22.54
N ASN A 242 4.14 29.22 -22.01
CA ASN A 242 3.05 28.22 -22.00
C ASN A 242 3.35 26.92 -21.23
N ARG A 243 4.41 26.86 -20.41
CA ARG A 243 4.69 25.77 -19.48
C ARG A 243 4.28 26.17 -18.06
N ARG A 244 3.64 25.24 -17.35
CA ARG A 244 3.35 25.35 -15.92
C ARG A 244 4.53 24.76 -15.14
N LEU A 245 5.06 25.51 -14.19
CA LEU A 245 6.17 25.08 -13.33
C LEU A 245 5.73 25.19 -11.87
N PHE A 246 6.10 24.21 -11.06
CA PHE A 246 5.91 24.23 -9.60
C PHE A 246 7.28 24.46 -8.96
N ILE A 247 7.44 25.57 -8.26
CA ILE A 247 8.73 26.03 -7.73
C ILE A 247 8.60 26.59 -6.32
N ASP A 248 9.72 26.60 -5.60
CA ASP A 248 9.89 27.42 -4.40
C ASP A 248 9.79 28.90 -4.78
N PRO A 249 9.06 29.75 -4.03
CA PRO A 249 8.96 31.19 -4.26
C PRO A 249 10.31 31.91 -4.40
N ALA A 250 11.35 31.47 -3.70
CA ALA A 250 12.70 32.04 -3.78
C ALA A 250 13.35 31.86 -5.16
N ASN A 251 12.89 30.89 -5.95
CA ASN A 251 13.38 30.61 -7.30
C ASN A 251 12.55 31.32 -8.40
N LYS A 252 11.52 32.12 -8.03
CA LYS A 252 10.69 32.82 -9.00
C LYS A 252 11.47 33.91 -9.73
N ASN A 253 11.47 33.87 -11.06
CA ASN A 253 12.05 34.91 -11.89
C ASN A 253 11.03 36.02 -12.27
N PRO A 254 11.46 37.21 -12.75
CA PRO A 254 10.55 38.29 -13.15
C PRO A 254 9.80 38.07 -14.48
N ARG A 255 10.18 37.08 -15.29
CA ARG A 255 9.52 36.71 -16.56
C ARG A 255 8.41 35.66 -16.37
N GLN A 256 8.35 35.06 -15.19
CA GLN A 256 7.36 34.08 -14.77
C GLN A 256 6.15 34.77 -14.16
N ASP A 257 4.94 34.48 -14.67
CA ASP A 257 3.71 34.96 -14.05
C ASP A 257 3.29 34.04 -12.90
N LEU A 258 2.90 34.61 -11.75
CA LEU A 258 2.36 33.82 -10.63
C LEU A 258 0.94 33.37 -10.96
N VAL A 259 0.71 32.05 -10.98
CA VAL A 259 -0.61 31.45 -11.25
C VAL A 259 -1.32 31.09 -9.95
N HIS A 260 -0.63 30.44 -9.01
CA HIS A 260 -1.22 29.98 -7.76
C HIS A 260 -0.20 29.83 -6.62
N VAL A 261 -0.67 29.88 -5.38
CA VAL A 261 0.14 29.56 -4.18
C VAL A 261 -0.42 28.26 -3.59
N TRP A 262 0.23 27.14 -3.86
CA TRP A 262 -0.23 25.80 -3.47
C TRP A 262 0.13 25.46 -2.02
N SER A 263 1.34 25.81 -1.58
CA SER A 263 1.82 25.58 -0.21
C SER A 263 2.46 26.85 0.36
N LYS A 264 2.23 27.10 1.65
CA LYS A 264 2.80 28.22 2.41
C LYS A 264 3.54 27.70 3.64
N LYS A 265 4.61 28.39 4.01
CA LYS A 265 5.45 28.01 5.15
C LYS A 265 4.64 27.89 6.45
N GLY A 266 4.95 26.84 7.21
CA GLY A 266 4.26 26.48 8.44
C GLY A 266 3.01 25.60 8.25
N THR A 267 2.60 25.30 7.00
CA THR A 267 1.44 24.44 6.71
C THR A 267 1.84 23.21 5.88
N LEU A 268 1.23 22.05 6.17
CA LEU A 268 1.38 20.85 5.33
C LEU A 268 0.39 20.89 4.17
N LEU A 269 0.84 20.55 2.97
CA LEU A 269 -0.04 20.47 1.82
C LEU A 269 -1.06 19.33 2.00
N THR A 270 -2.34 19.68 1.88
CA THR A 270 -3.46 18.75 1.74
C THR A 270 -4.39 19.29 0.67
N LEU A 271 -4.63 18.50 -0.37
CA LEU A 271 -5.37 18.92 -1.56
C LEU A 271 -6.78 18.33 -1.53
N THR A 272 -7.76 19.11 -2.00
CA THR A 272 -9.06 18.57 -2.41
C THR A 272 -8.92 17.75 -3.70
N ALA A 273 -9.90 16.91 -4.03
CA ALA A 273 -9.91 16.16 -5.28
C ALA A 273 -9.73 17.07 -6.53
N GLN A 274 -10.40 18.21 -6.56
CA GLN A 274 -10.32 19.17 -7.67
C GLN A 274 -8.95 19.85 -7.72
N ASP A 275 -8.39 20.21 -6.57
CA ASP A 275 -7.08 20.85 -6.50
C ASP A 275 -5.94 19.89 -6.84
N ALA A 276 -6.04 18.63 -6.42
CA ALA A 276 -5.11 17.57 -6.79
C ALA A 276 -5.07 17.34 -8.31
N VAL A 277 -6.21 17.42 -9.00
CA VAL A 277 -6.25 17.35 -10.47
C VAL A 277 -5.70 18.62 -11.12
N LYS A 278 -6.05 19.82 -10.62
CA LYS A 278 -5.49 21.08 -11.14
C LYS A 278 -3.96 21.12 -11.07
N CYS A 279 -3.37 20.66 -9.96
CA CYS A 279 -1.92 20.68 -9.77
C CYS A 279 -1.18 19.45 -10.33
N GLY A 280 -1.89 18.47 -10.91
CA GLY A 280 -1.28 17.28 -11.53
C GLY A 280 -0.80 16.21 -10.55
N ILE A 281 -1.26 16.24 -9.29
CA ILE A 281 -1.08 15.12 -8.35
C ILE A 281 -2.05 13.98 -8.69
N ALA A 282 -3.30 14.30 -8.97
CA ALA A 282 -4.33 13.35 -9.39
C ALA A 282 -4.65 13.48 -10.88
N ASP A 283 -5.04 12.38 -11.50
CA ASP A 283 -5.34 12.29 -12.92
C ASP A 283 -6.76 12.78 -13.25
N LYS A 284 -7.76 12.39 -12.45
CA LYS A 284 -9.16 12.78 -12.65
C LYS A 284 -10.05 12.52 -11.43
N VAL A 285 -11.18 13.24 -11.34
CA VAL A 285 -12.21 13.03 -10.33
C VAL A 285 -13.35 12.14 -10.86
N PHE A 286 -13.83 11.20 -10.04
CA PHE A 286 -14.94 10.28 -10.31
C PHE A 286 -15.78 10.03 -9.05
N ASN A 287 -17.10 10.22 -9.15
CA ASN A 287 -18.00 10.07 -8.02
C ASN A 287 -18.49 8.63 -7.78
N SER A 288 -18.12 7.68 -8.64
CA SER A 288 -18.35 6.26 -8.39
C SER A 288 -17.27 5.38 -9.01
N ARG A 289 -17.09 4.18 -8.43
CA ARG A 289 -16.29 3.10 -9.01
C ARG A 289 -16.75 2.78 -10.44
N ARG A 290 -18.06 2.83 -10.73
CA ARG A 290 -18.61 2.54 -12.05
C ARG A 290 -18.13 3.53 -13.10
N ASP A 291 -18.06 4.81 -12.76
CA ASP A 291 -17.63 5.85 -13.70
C ASP A 291 -16.12 5.81 -13.94
N LEU A 292 -15.34 5.49 -12.90
CA LEU A 292 -13.92 5.16 -13.02
C LEU A 292 -13.68 3.96 -13.96
N LEU A 293 -14.39 2.84 -13.74
CA LEU A 293 -14.23 1.65 -14.58
C LEU A 293 -14.65 1.91 -16.04
N ARG A 294 -15.72 2.69 -16.27
CA ARG A 294 -16.11 3.12 -17.63
C ARG A 294 -15.04 3.98 -18.29
N HIS A 295 -14.42 4.91 -17.55
CA HIS A 295 -13.31 5.71 -18.07
C HIS A 295 -12.09 4.85 -18.44
N LEU A 296 -11.82 3.81 -17.67
CA LEU A 296 -10.77 2.82 -17.89
C LEU A 296 -11.19 1.66 -18.82
N GLN A 297 -12.29 1.81 -19.56
CA GLN A 297 -12.80 0.82 -20.55
C GLN A 297 -13.04 -0.60 -19.98
N ALA A 298 -13.31 -0.70 -18.68
CA ALA A 298 -13.47 -1.94 -17.93
C ALA A 298 -14.86 -2.06 -17.27
N ASP A 299 -15.89 -1.43 -17.83
CA ASP A 299 -17.27 -1.49 -17.35
C ASP A 299 -17.89 -2.90 -17.48
N ASN A 300 -17.37 -3.71 -18.42
CA ASN A 300 -17.76 -5.10 -18.66
C ASN A 300 -16.75 -6.13 -18.08
N ALA A 301 -15.81 -5.69 -17.24
CA ALA A 301 -14.81 -6.56 -16.63
C ALA A 301 -15.35 -7.28 -15.38
N GLN A 302 -14.88 -8.50 -15.12
CA GLN A 302 -15.19 -9.20 -13.89
C GLN A 302 -14.55 -8.49 -12.69
N ILE A 303 -15.38 -7.87 -11.84
CA ILE A 303 -14.89 -7.23 -10.61
C ILE A 303 -14.63 -8.30 -9.54
N VAL A 304 -13.40 -8.41 -9.06
CA VAL A 304 -13.01 -9.30 -7.96
C VAL A 304 -12.48 -8.49 -6.79
N ILE A 305 -13.27 -8.38 -5.72
CA ILE A 305 -12.84 -7.75 -4.47
C ILE A 305 -12.01 -8.76 -3.69
N ASN A 306 -10.71 -8.48 -3.55
CA ASN A 306 -9.81 -9.26 -2.71
C ASN A 306 -10.23 -9.09 -1.23
N LYS A 307 -10.16 -10.18 -0.45
CA LYS A 307 -10.56 -10.20 0.96
C LYS A 307 -9.41 -10.55 1.91
N ASP A 308 -8.17 -10.62 1.43
CA ASP A 308 -7.05 -11.20 2.17
C ASP A 308 -6.67 -10.32 3.38
N LEU A 309 -6.72 -8.99 3.24
CA LEU A 309 -6.55 -8.05 4.35
C LEU A 309 -7.65 -8.21 5.41
N GLN A 310 -8.92 -8.32 5.00
CA GLN A 310 -10.05 -8.51 5.92
C GLN A 310 -10.01 -9.90 6.59
N ASN A 311 -9.55 -10.92 5.87
CA ASN A 311 -9.33 -12.27 6.39
C ASN A 311 -8.19 -12.27 7.43
N ALA A 312 -7.08 -11.57 7.17
CA ALA A 312 -5.99 -11.37 8.12
C ALA A 312 -6.46 -10.66 9.40
N ARG A 313 -7.26 -9.60 9.26
CA ARG A 313 -7.92 -8.89 10.38
C ARG A 313 -8.77 -9.84 11.24
N LEU A 314 -9.54 -10.72 10.60
CA LEU A 314 -10.35 -11.74 11.29
C LEU A 314 -9.50 -12.85 11.93
N GLU A 315 -8.40 -13.27 11.29
CA GLU A 315 -7.44 -14.23 11.83
C GLU A 315 -6.77 -13.69 13.10
N LEU A 316 -6.28 -12.45 13.06
CA LEU A 316 -5.71 -11.79 14.24
C LEU A 316 -6.73 -11.62 15.36
N LYS A 317 -7.99 -11.27 15.04
CA LYS A 317 -9.07 -11.20 16.04
C LYS A 317 -9.30 -12.56 16.73
N ARG A 318 -9.26 -13.66 15.96
CA ARG A 318 -9.34 -15.03 16.51
C ARG A 318 -8.12 -15.36 17.37
N ALA A 319 -6.91 -15.02 16.93
CA ALA A 319 -5.67 -15.22 17.67
C ALA A 319 -5.63 -14.45 19.01
N LYS A 320 -6.05 -13.17 19.00
CA LYS A 320 -6.22 -12.34 20.21
C LYS A 320 -7.22 -12.99 21.19
N GLY A 321 -8.37 -13.43 20.69
CA GLY A 321 -9.37 -14.14 21.49
C GLY A 321 -8.87 -15.47 22.07
N GLN A 322 -8.08 -16.24 21.30
CA GLN A 322 -7.48 -17.49 21.77
C GLN A 322 -6.43 -17.22 22.86
N ALA A 323 -5.51 -16.27 22.64
CA ALA A 323 -4.48 -15.91 23.62
C ALA A 323 -5.09 -15.42 24.95
N ALA A 324 -6.17 -14.63 24.90
CA ALA A 324 -6.89 -14.17 26.10
C ALA A 324 -7.53 -15.33 26.89
N ARG A 325 -8.15 -16.30 26.20
CA ARG A 325 -8.71 -17.51 26.85
C ARG A 325 -7.62 -18.36 27.49
N ILE A 326 -6.49 -18.55 26.81
CA ILE A 326 -5.38 -19.33 27.34
C ILE A 326 -4.78 -18.66 28.58
N ARG A 327 -4.53 -17.34 28.55
CA ARG A 327 -4.08 -16.59 29.74
C ARG A 327 -5.00 -16.81 30.95
N LYS A 328 -6.30 -16.60 30.78
CA LYS A 328 -7.29 -16.88 31.84
C LYS A 328 -7.26 -18.35 32.31
N SER A 329 -6.98 -19.31 31.42
CA SER A 329 -6.85 -20.71 31.82
C SER A 329 -5.57 -20.98 32.62
N LEU A 330 -4.45 -20.32 32.30
CA LEU A 330 -3.21 -20.40 33.07
C LEU A 330 -3.40 -19.79 34.47
N ASP A 331 -4.02 -18.61 34.58
CA ASP A 331 -4.30 -17.96 35.87
C ASP A 331 -5.12 -18.90 36.80
N LEU A 332 -6.15 -19.54 36.27
CA LEU A 332 -6.98 -20.52 36.99
C LEU A 332 -6.20 -21.79 37.38
N LYS A 333 -5.30 -22.27 36.52
CA LYS A 333 -4.47 -23.45 36.80
C LYS A 333 -3.45 -23.17 37.90
N LYS A 334 -2.83 -21.99 37.88
CA LYS A 334 -1.92 -21.52 38.92
C LYS A 334 -2.60 -21.50 40.29
N GLN A 335 -3.80 -20.93 40.37
CA GLN A 335 -4.62 -20.97 41.60
C GLN A 335 -4.91 -22.41 42.04
N GLN A 336 -5.29 -23.32 41.13
CA GLN A 336 -5.54 -24.72 41.48
C GLN A 336 -4.29 -25.45 42.03
N LEU A 337 -3.09 -25.12 41.51
CA LEU A 337 -1.84 -25.71 41.97
C LEU A 337 -1.41 -25.22 43.37
N GLU A 338 -1.83 -24.02 43.78
CA GLU A 338 -1.54 -23.48 45.12
C GLU A 338 -2.32 -24.21 46.24
N TYR A 339 -3.49 -24.80 45.92
CA TYR A 339 -4.37 -25.46 46.90
C TYR A 339 -4.38 -27.00 46.84
N GLU A 340 -3.76 -27.65 45.84
CA GLU A 340 -3.81 -29.11 45.69
C GLU A 340 -2.57 -29.85 46.22
N GLN A 341 -2.81 -31.04 46.79
CA GLN A 341 -1.76 -31.96 47.23
C GLN A 341 -1.22 -32.82 46.06
N PRO A 342 0.04 -33.32 46.12
CA PRO A 342 0.69 -34.15 45.09
C PRO A 342 -0.10 -35.38 44.63
N THR A 343 -0.92 -35.23 43.60
CA THR A 343 -1.90 -36.23 43.13
C THR A 343 -1.89 -36.38 41.60
N ALA A 344 -2.63 -37.38 41.09
CA ALA A 344 -2.86 -37.56 39.66
C ALA A 344 -3.61 -36.37 39.01
N LYS A 345 -4.34 -35.57 39.80
CA LYS A 345 -5.05 -34.36 39.35
C LYS A 345 -4.05 -33.26 38.96
N ILE A 346 -3.04 -33.01 39.79
CA ILE A 346 -1.91 -32.11 39.48
C ILE A 346 -1.20 -32.52 38.19
N LEU A 347 -0.92 -33.82 37.98
CA LEU A 347 -0.30 -34.29 36.73
C LEU A 347 -1.16 -34.00 35.49
N LYS A 348 -2.49 -33.93 35.61
CA LYS A 348 -3.40 -33.52 34.53
C LYS A 348 -3.38 -32.00 34.32
N ILE A 349 -3.34 -31.22 35.39
CA ILE A 349 -3.22 -29.75 35.35
C ILE A 349 -1.93 -29.34 34.64
N LEU A 350 -0.77 -29.81 35.11
CA LEU A 350 0.55 -29.50 34.53
C LEU A 350 0.65 -29.87 33.04
N ARG A 351 0.06 -31.01 32.61
CA ARG A 351 -0.02 -31.37 31.17
C ARG A 351 -0.81 -30.36 30.35
N SER A 352 -1.93 -29.87 30.89
CA SER A 352 -2.79 -28.90 30.20
C SER A 352 -2.17 -27.51 30.19
N GLU A 353 -1.49 -27.11 31.26
CA GLU A 353 -0.72 -25.88 31.38
C GLU A 353 0.44 -25.84 30.37
N ARG A 354 1.20 -26.94 30.26
CA ARG A 354 2.25 -27.14 29.26
C ARG A 354 1.74 -26.94 27.82
N ALA A 355 0.58 -27.52 27.48
CA ALA A 355 -0.02 -27.40 26.15
C ALA A 355 -0.51 -25.97 25.84
N ASP A 356 -1.00 -25.27 26.85
CA ASP A 356 -1.42 -23.88 26.79
C ASP A 356 -0.22 -22.94 26.52
N LEU A 357 0.87 -23.09 27.28
CA LEU A 357 2.10 -22.32 27.09
C LEU A 357 2.75 -22.57 25.73
N GLN A 358 2.83 -23.84 25.29
CA GLN A 358 3.27 -24.19 23.94
C GLN A 358 2.39 -23.53 22.86
N THR A 359 1.10 -23.33 23.14
CA THR A 359 0.19 -22.64 22.22
C THR A 359 0.38 -21.12 22.26
N LEU A 360 0.56 -20.50 23.43
CA LEU A 360 0.94 -19.08 23.52
C LEU A 360 2.27 -18.79 22.80
N ILE A 361 3.29 -19.64 22.95
CA ILE A 361 4.57 -19.49 22.25
C ILE A 361 4.38 -19.57 20.73
N ARG A 362 3.52 -20.48 20.23
CA ARG A 362 3.18 -20.55 18.79
C ARG A 362 2.44 -19.30 18.31
N LEU A 363 1.44 -18.83 19.05
CA LEU A 363 0.69 -17.61 18.72
C LEU A 363 1.60 -16.38 18.70
N ALA A 364 2.44 -16.21 19.74
CA ALA A 364 3.40 -15.12 19.87
C ALA A 364 4.44 -15.08 18.75
N ARG A 365 4.88 -16.26 18.26
CA ARG A 365 5.79 -16.37 17.10
C ARG A 365 5.10 -16.06 15.77
N LYS A 366 3.85 -16.51 15.59
CA LYS A 366 3.12 -16.34 14.33
C LYS A 366 2.57 -14.93 14.15
N TYR A 367 2.21 -14.26 15.25
CA TYR A 367 1.51 -12.98 15.22
C TYR A 367 2.24 -11.94 16.11
N PRO A 368 3.20 -11.17 15.54
CA PRO A 368 3.87 -10.07 16.23
C PRO A 368 2.89 -9.05 16.83
N ASP A 369 1.74 -8.85 16.15
CA ASP A 369 0.60 -7.99 16.53
C ASP A 369 -0.12 -8.38 17.84
N LEU A 370 0.29 -9.48 18.49
CA LEU A 370 -0.15 -9.83 19.84
C LEU A 370 0.72 -9.18 20.94
N HIS A 371 1.89 -8.64 20.57
CA HIS A 371 2.89 -8.06 21.48
C HIS A 371 3.26 -8.99 22.66
N LEU A 372 3.35 -10.29 22.37
CA LEU A 372 3.67 -11.33 23.35
C LEU A 372 5.15 -11.70 23.28
N SER A 373 5.90 -11.46 24.36
CA SER A 373 7.24 -12.01 24.48
C SER A 373 7.18 -13.53 24.67
N THR A 374 7.96 -14.28 23.89
CA THR A 374 8.04 -15.75 24.04
C THR A 374 8.91 -16.19 25.22
N TRP A 375 9.77 -15.31 25.73
CA TRP A 375 10.79 -15.67 26.73
C TRP A 375 10.19 -16.05 28.10
N PRO A 376 9.26 -15.27 28.70
CA PRO A 376 8.61 -15.65 29.96
C PRO A 376 7.92 -17.02 29.87
N PHE A 377 7.14 -17.24 28.80
CA PHE A 377 6.42 -18.50 28.60
C PHE A 377 7.35 -19.72 28.44
N LYS A 378 8.56 -19.54 27.91
CA LYS A 378 9.57 -20.63 27.83
C LYS A 378 10.13 -20.98 29.21
N ILE A 379 10.38 -19.99 30.06
CA ILE A 379 10.85 -20.23 31.44
C ILE A 379 9.79 -21.00 32.22
N GLU A 380 8.55 -20.52 32.17
CA GLU A 380 7.40 -21.13 32.82
C GLU A 380 7.18 -22.58 32.32
N LEU A 381 7.27 -22.79 30.99
CA LEU A 381 7.20 -24.10 30.37
C LEU A 381 8.27 -25.06 30.90
N ASN A 382 9.54 -24.62 30.97
CA ASN A 382 10.63 -25.42 31.51
C ASN A 382 10.40 -25.80 32.99
N SER A 383 9.90 -24.86 33.80
CA SER A 383 9.56 -25.09 35.20
C SER A 383 8.44 -26.12 35.37
N ILE A 384 7.38 -26.04 34.54
CA ILE A 384 6.27 -27.00 34.52
C ILE A 384 6.73 -28.39 34.07
N GLU A 385 7.59 -28.48 33.06
CA GLU A 385 8.15 -29.76 32.60
C GLU A 385 9.01 -30.42 33.70
N ALA A 386 9.86 -29.65 34.39
CA ALA A 386 10.64 -30.14 35.53
C ALA A 386 9.75 -30.59 36.71
N ALA A 387 8.72 -29.81 37.07
CA ALA A 387 7.76 -30.16 38.12
C ALA A 387 6.98 -31.44 37.77
N TYR A 388 6.50 -31.53 36.53
CA TYR A 388 5.76 -32.70 36.01
C TYR A 388 6.62 -33.96 36.04
N ASP A 389 7.87 -33.92 35.60
CA ASP A 389 8.76 -35.08 35.61
C ASP A 389 9.18 -35.49 37.02
N LYS A 390 9.40 -34.53 37.93
CA LYS A 390 9.61 -34.80 39.36
C LYS A 390 8.43 -35.57 39.95
N LEU A 391 7.20 -35.04 39.81
CA LEU A 391 5.97 -35.68 40.29
C LEU A 391 5.78 -37.07 39.67
N LYS A 392 5.93 -37.21 38.35
CA LYS A 392 5.79 -38.48 37.61
C LYS A 392 6.76 -39.56 38.11
N ARG A 393 8.00 -39.19 38.47
CA ARG A 393 8.97 -40.11 39.10
C ARG A 393 8.53 -40.51 40.52
N THR A 394 8.03 -39.58 41.33
CA THR A 394 7.53 -39.88 42.68
C THR A 394 6.29 -40.78 42.67
N THR A 395 5.33 -40.55 41.77
CA THR A 395 4.13 -41.40 41.65
C THR A 395 4.47 -42.82 41.17
N ARG A 396 5.51 -42.97 40.33
CA ARG A 396 6.02 -44.29 39.88
C ARG A 396 6.82 -45.06 40.94
N ARG A 397 7.25 -44.41 42.03
CA ARG A 397 7.93 -45.05 43.18
C ARG A 397 6.99 -45.37 44.35
N ARG A 398 5.72 -44.96 44.25
CA ARG A 398 4.65 -45.20 45.25
C ARG A 398 3.59 -46.21 44.77
N ARG A 399 3.76 -46.74 43.56
CA ARG A 399 3.08 -47.91 43.01
C ARG A 399 4.14 -48.99 42.83
#